data_AF-A0A2E6XKG3-F1
#
_entry.id   AF-A0A2E6XKG3-F1
#
_cell.length_a   1.000
_cell.length_b   1.000
_cell.length_c   1.000
_cell.angle_alpha   90.00
_cell.angle_beta   90.00
_cell.angle_gamma   90.00
#
_symmetry.space_group_name_H-M   'P 1'
#
loop_
_entity.id
_entity.type
_entity.pdbx_description
1 polymer ?
#
loop_
_entity_poly.entity_id
_entity_poly.type
_entity_poly.pdbx_seq_one_letter_code
_entity_poly.pdbx_strand_id
1 'polypeptide(L)'
;KYGGVSTSVCGPINIEAMRHHREASLWTNWMKDLRTELYQTVYRDPIYPKNLYLDREPMQHKEYEESVIKKQVKLMHDRGIWKPSAFAAAQTPTEEPSSET
;
A
#
# COMPACT_ATOMS: atom_id res chain seq x y z
N LYS A 1 -19.00 -31.47 6.54
CA LYS A 1 -18.17 -32.66 6.22
C LYS A 1 -16.74 -32.19 6.08
N TYR A 2 -15.88 -32.43 7.07
CA TYR A 2 -14.48 -32.01 7.02
C TYR A 2 -13.61 -33.25 6.81
N GLY A 3 -12.80 -33.23 5.76
CA GLY A 3 -11.90 -34.32 5.41
C GLY A 3 -10.76 -34.38 6.41
N GLY A 4 -10.71 -35.46 7.18
CA GLY A 4 -9.60 -35.79 8.04
C GLY A 4 -8.63 -36.73 7.34
N VAL A 5 -7.38 -36.30 7.23
CA VAL A 5 -6.16 -37.13 7.24
C VAL A 5 -4.96 -36.19 7.44
N SER A 6 -3.89 -36.69 8.05
CA SER A 6 -2.61 -35.96 8.11
C SER A 6 -1.92 -36.08 6.76
N THR A 7 -1.63 -34.95 6.12
CA THR A 7 -0.84 -34.89 4.88
C THR A 7 0.56 -34.43 5.21
N SER A 8 1.56 -35.23 4.82
CA SER A 8 2.97 -34.87 4.93
C SER A 8 3.58 -34.81 3.53
N VAL A 9 4.34 -33.76 3.24
CA VAL A 9 5.06 -33.56 1.98
C VAL A 9 6.55 -33.41 2.31
N CYS A 10 7.42 -34.03 1.51
CA CYS A 10 8.87 -33.86 1.62
C CYS A 10 9.49 -33.60 0.24
N GLY A 11 10.59 -32.86 0.21
CA GLY A 11 11.35 -32.59 -1.02
C GLY A 11 12.76 -32.09 -0.67
N PRO A 12 13.80 -32.52 -1.42
CA PRO A 12 15.17 -32.08 -1.18
C PRO A 12 15.36 -30.61 -1.61
N ILE A 13 16.10 -29.84 -0.81
CA ILE A 13 16.50 -28.47 -1.15
C ILE A 13 17.99 -28.47 -1.50
N ASN A 14 18.30 -28.17 -2.76
CA ASN A 14 19.68 -28.04 -3.22
C ASN A 14 20.13 -26.56 -3.11
N ILE A 15 20.99 -26.28 -2.13
CA ILE A 15 21.48 -24.93 -1.86
C ILE A 15 22.36 -24.39 -3.00
N GLU A 16 23.19 -25.24 -3.61
CA GLU A 16 24.10 -24.81 -4.69
C GLU A 16 23.34 -24.49 -5.97
N ALA A 17 22.27 -25.24 -6.27
CA ALA A 17 21.39 -24.89 -7.38
C ALA A 17 20.75 -23.50 -7.19
N MET A 18 20.39 -23.14 -5.96
CA MET A 18 19.87 -21.81 -5.65
C MET A 18 20.92 -20.70 -5.79
N ARG A 19 22.19 -20.96 -5.40
CA ARG A 19 23.30 -20.01 -5.60
C ARG A 19 23.55 -19.79 -7.08
N HIS A 20 23.70 -20.87 -7.84
CA HIS A 20 23.90 -20.83 -9.29
C HIS A 20 22.76 -20.09 -10.00
N HIS A 21 21.51 -20.28 -9.58
CA HIS A 21 20.38 -19.51 -10.13
C HIS A 21 20.53 -17.99 -9.91
N ARG A 22 20.98 -17.55 -8.73
CA ARG A 22 21.19 -16.12 -8.45
C ARG A 22 22.33 -15.51 -9.27
N GLU A 23 23.31 -16.31 -9.67
CA GLU A 23 24.45 -15.88 -10.47
C GLU A 23 24.12 -15.85 -11.98
N ALA A 24 23.51 -16.92 -12.49
CA ALA A 24 23.41 -17.17 -13.93
C ALA A 24 22.05 -16.81 -14.54
N SER A 25 20.98 -16.72 -13.73
CA SER A 25 19.64 -16.57 -14.28
C SER A 25 19.36 -15.13 -14.70
N LEU A 26 19.10 -14.95 -16.00
CA LEU A 26 18.76 -13.66 -16.61
C LEU A 26 17.33 -13.22 -16.34
N TRP A 27 16.41 -14.20 -16.27
CA TRP A 27 14.97 -14.02 -16.12
C TRP A 27 14.50 -14.70 -14.84
N THR A 28 13.48 -14.19 -14.15
CA THR A 28 12.99 -14.69 -12.84
C THR A 28 13.96 -14.56 -11.64
N ASN A 29 15.18 -14.06 -11.82
CA ASN A 29 16.04 -13.65 -10.72
C ASN A 29 15.68 -12.23 -10.25
N TRP A 30 14.53 -12.08 -9.61
CA TRP A 30 14.00 -10.76 -9.22
C TRP A 30 14.87 -10.05 -8.18
N MET A 31 15.61 -10.81 -7.37
CA MET A 31 16.46 -10.28 -6.30
C MET A 31 17.46 -9.23 -6.81
N LYS A 32 18.04 -9.42 -8.01
CA LYS A 32 18.99 -8.46 -8.58
C LYS A 32 18.32 -7.16 -9.05
N ASP A 33 17.02 -7.20 -9.34
CA ASP A 33 16.27 -6.09 -9.90
C ASP A 33 15.52 -5.29 -8.81
N LEU A 34 15.52 -5.78 -7.56
CA LEU A 34 14.94 -5.07 -6.42
C LEU A 34 15.80 -3.84 -6.09
N ARG A 35 15.30 -2.65 -6.43
CA ARG A 35 15.90 -1.36 -6.06
C ARG A 35 15.55 -0.98 -4.62
N THR A 36 16.05 -1.76 -3.67
CA THR A 36 15.69 -1.62 -2.25
C THR A 36 15.99 -0.24 -1.64
N GLU A 37 16.96 0.48 -2.21
CA GLU A 37 17.32 1.85 -1.88
C GLU A 37 16.18 2.84 -2.18
N LEU A 38 15.43 2.61 -3.25
CA LEU A 38 14.23 3.40 -3.57
C LEU A 38 13.13 3.13 -2.55
N TYR A 39 12.95 1.87 -2.15
CA TYR A 39 11.94 1.51 -1.15
C TYR A 39 12.22 2.18 0.20
N GLN A 40 13.48 2.29 0.63
CA GLN A 40 13.83 3.02 1.86
C GLN A 40 13.34 4.47 1.81
N THR A 41 13.52 5.15 0.66
CA THR A 41 13.05 6.53 0.50
C THR A 41 11.52 6.61 0.51
N VAL A 42 10.82 5.71 -0.18
CA VAL A 42 9.35 5.66 -0.20
C VAL A 42 8.78 5.42 1.21
N TYR A 43 9.45 4.61 2.04
CA TYR A 43 9.02 4.32 3.40
C TYR A 43 9.46 5.33 4.46
N ARG A 44 10.27 6.33 4.10
CA ARG A 44 10.72 7.40 4.99
C ARG A 44 9.54 8.24 5.49
N ASP A 45 8.75 8.75 4.55
CA ASP A 45 7.58 9.59 4.81
C ASP A 45 6.33 8.94 4.20
N PRO A 46 5.88 7.80 4.76
CA PRO A 46 4.86 6.97 4.12
C PRO A 46 3.56 7.74 3.94
N ILE A 47 2.90 7.47 2.81
CA ILE A 47 1.55 7.95 2.52
C ILE A 47 0.55 6.99 3.14
N TYR A 48 0.72 5.69 2.90
CA TYR A 48 -0.15 4.65 3.43
C TYR A 48 0.35 4.10 4.78
N PRO A 49 -0.56 3.64 5.66
CA PRO A 49 -0.19 2.99 6.90
C PRO A 49 0.64 1.74 6.62
N LYS A 50 1.76 1.60 7.34
CA LYS A 50 2.61 0.41 7.25
C LYS A 50 1.86 -0.79 7.84
N ASN A 51 1.98 -1.95 7.20
CA ASN A 51 1.53 -3.24 7.74
C ASN A 51 0.05 -3.28 8.16
N LEU A 52 -0.83 -2.63 7.41
CA LEU A 52 -2.24 -2.42 7.74
C LEU A 52 -3.01 -3.69 8.16
N TYR A 53 -2.60 -4.85 7.65
CA TYR A 53 -3.25 -6.15 7.87
C TYR A 53 -2.36 -7.15 8.61
N LEU A 54 -1.37 -6.69 9.38
CA LEU A 54 -0.50 -7.60 10.14
C LEU A 54 -1.26 -8.28 11.28
N ASP A 55 -2.12 -7.52 11.99
CA ASP A 55 -2.85 -7.97 13.18
C ASP A 55 -4.37 -7.85 13.04
N ARG A 56 -4.88 -7.71 11.81
CA ARG A 56 -6.32 -7.62 11.53
C ARG A 56 -6.71 -8.19 10.18
N GLU A 57 -7.98 -8.54 10.04
CA GLU A 57 -8.56 -8.92 8.76
C GLU A 57 -8.65 -7.74 7.77
N PRO A 58 -8.60 -8.01 6.46
CA PRO A 58 -8.83 -7.02 5.42
C PRO A 58 -10.12 -6.22 5.62
N MET A 59 -10.03 -4.91 5.46
CA MET A 59 -11.19 -4.02 5.54
C MET A 59 -12.16 -4.26 4.38
N GLN A 60 -13.45 -4.01 4.63
CA GLN A 60 -14.42 -3.89 3.55
C GLN A 60 -14.28 -2.55 2.84
N HIS A 61 -14.80 -2.46 1.60
CA HIS A 61 -14.58 -1.31 0.72
C HIS A 61 -14.90 0.05 1.38
N LYS A 62 -16.06 0.16 2.03
CA LYS A 62 -16.50 1.40 2.68
C LYS A 62 -15.59 1.78 3.85
N GLU A 63 -15.23 0.82 4.70
CA GLU A 63 -14.33 1.05 5.83
C GLU A 63 -12.94 1.51 5.32
N TYR A 64 -12.44 0.87 4.27
CA TYR A 64 -11.15 1.22 3.67
C TYR A 64 -11.15 2.64 3.08
N GLU A 65 -12.23 3.02 2.40
CA GLU A 65 -12.37 4.36 1.83
C GLU A 65 -12.31 5.45 2.93
N GLU A 66 -13.09 5.29 3.99
CA GLU A 66 -13.22 6.26 5.07
C GLU A 66 -11.96 6.31 5.96
N SER A 67 -11.43 5.14 6.32
CA SER A 67 -10.34 5.05 7.30
C SER A 67 -8.95 5.22 6.69
N VAL A 68 -8.79 4.93 5.38
CA VAL A 68 -7.50 4.96 4.67
C VAL A 68 -7.54 5.98 3.54
N ILE A 69 -8.37 5.79 2.50
CA ILE A 69 -8.23 6.58 1.27
C ILE A 69 -8.44 8.07 1.51
N LYS A 70 -9.55 8.48 2.15
CA LYS A 70 -9.87 9.90 2.35
C LYS A 70 -8.82 10.62 3.21
N LYS A 71 -8.32 9.95 4.25
CA LYS A 71 -7.25 10.50 5.09
C LYS A 71 -5.96 10.69 4.31
N GLN A 72 -5.67 9.81 3.36
CA GLN A 72 -4.42 9.81 2.61
C GLN A 72 -4.44 10.89 1.53
N VAL A 73 -5.59 11.09 0.89
CA VAL A 73 -5.82 12.23 -0.01
C VAL A 73 -5.68 13.54 0.76
N LYS A 74 -6.29 13.65 1.95
CA LYS A 74 -6.12 14.83 2.81
C LYS A 74 -4.65 15.07 3.16
N LEU A 75 -3.91 14.03 3.54
CA LEU A 75 -2.48 14.11 3.84
C LEU A 75 -1.66 14.66 2.67
N MET A 76 -2.02 14.33 1.43
CA MET A 76 -1.32 14.87 0.25
C MET A 76 -1.54 16.37 0.07
N HIS A 77 -2.74 16.87 0.40
CA HIS A 77 -3.01 18.29 0.44
C HIS A 77 -2.32 18.98 1.64
N ASP A 78 -2.37 18.37 2.82
CA ASP A 78 -1.73 18.89 4.04
C ASP A 78 -0.20 19.02 3.85
N ARG A 79 0.44 18.08 3.15
CA ARG A 79 1.86 18.13 2.80
C ARG A 79 2.18 19.07 1.63
N GLY A 80 1.17 19.69 1.02
CA GLY A 80 1.34 20.59 -0.13
C GLY A 80 1.75 19.89 -1.42
N ILE A 81 1.70 18.56 -1.48
CA ILE A 81 2.04 17.76 -2.67
C ILE A 81 0.96 17.96 -3.74
N TRP A 82 -0.31 17.97 -3.33
CA TRP A 82 -1.44 18.19 -4.23
C TRP A 82 -2.13 19.53 -3.97
N LYS A 83 -2.52 20.18 -5.06
CA LYS A 83 -3.36 21.39 -5.02
C LYS A 83 -4.83 21.01 -5.22
N PRO A 84 -5.76 21.66 -4.52
CA PRO A 84 -7.19 21.48 -4.76
C PRO A 84 -7.54 21.74 -6.23
N SER A 85 -8.43 20.92 -6.76
CA SER A 85 -8.99 21.11 -8.10
C SER A 85 -9.92 22.32 -8.14
N ALA A 86 -9.98 23.01 -9.28
CA ALA A 86 -10.99 24.05 -9.52
C ALA A 86 -12.43 23.52 -9.40
N PHE A 87 -12.65 22.23 -9.71
CA PHE A 87 -13.95 21.57 -9.54
C PHE A 87 -14.32 21.34 -8.07
N ALA A 88 -13.34 21.30 -7.17
CA ALA A 88 -13.59 21.22 -5.73
C ALA A 88 -13.95 22.60 -5.16
N ALA A 89 -13.30 23.68 -5.64
CA ALA A 89 -13.59 25.04 -5.21
C ALA A 89 -15.04 25.46 -5.51
N ALA A 90 -15.57 25.03 -6.67
CA ALA A 90 -16.95 25.29 -7.09
C ALA A 90 -18.05 24.62 -6.23
N GLN A 91 -17.68 23.71 -5.32
CA GLN A 91 -18.60 23.00 -4.43
C GLN A 91 -18.59 23.53 -2.99
N THR A 92 -17.72 24.49 -2.68
CA THR A 92 -17.72 25.15 -1.36
C THR A 92 -18.91 26.11 -1.33
N PRO A 93 -19.88 25.96 -0.40
CA PRO A 93 -20.95 26.93 -0.27
C PRO A 93 -20.34 28.29 0.02
N THR A 94 -20.59 29.28 -0.82
CA THR A 94 -20.40 30.68 -0.46
C THR A 94 -21.23 30.91 0.80
N GLU A 95 -20.60 31.13 1.96
CA GLU A 95 -21.31 31.66 3.12
C GLU A 95 -21.99 32.96 2.66
N GLU A 96 -23.32 32.93 2.55
CA GLU A 96 -24.09 34.14 2.35
C GLU A 96 -23.78 35.07 3.53
N PRO A 97 -23.43 36.35 3.28
CA PRO A 97 -23.18 37.28 4.36
C PRO A 97 -24.46 37.38 5.18
N SER A 98 -24.37 37.05 6.47
CA SER A 98 -25.46 37.22 7.42
C SER A 98 -25.98 38.65 7.34
N SER A 99 -27.18 38.82 6.80
CA SER A 99 -27.90 40.09 6.85
C SER A 99 -28.33 40.34 8.29
N GLU A 100 -27.47 40.98 9.07
CA GLU A 100 -27.88 41.65 10.30
C GLU A 100 -28.42 43.04 9.95
N THR A 101 -29.74 43.15 10.08
CA THR A 101 -30.52 44.39 10.27
C THR A 101 -30.11 45.16 11.51
#